data_AF-A0A9P9ERB4-F1
#
_entry.id   AF-A0A9P9ERB4-F1
#
_cell.length_a   1.000
_cell.length_b   1.000
_cell.length_c   1.000
_cell.angle_alpha   90.00
_cell.angle_beta   90.00
_cell.angle_gamma   90.00
#
_symmetry.space_group_name_H-M   'P 1'
#
loop_
_entity.id
_entity.type
_entity.pdbx_description
1 polymer ?
#
loop_
_entity_poly.entity_id
_entity_poly.type
_entity_poly.pdbx_seq_one_letter_code
_entity_poly.pdbx_strand_id
1 'polypeptide(L)'
;MISGFSTADVAGSIGNLFMILMFAFCGILAGPDALPGFWIFMYRVSPFTYVVEAFLGTSLANALMHCEKNELITFESPENLTCGEYLADYISEAGGYLTDPGSSKCSYCARANTHDFLSGINVSFSNIWRDFGIM
;
A
#
# COMPACT_ATOMS: atom_id res chain seq x y z
N MET A 1 25.43 -25.91 -17.36
CA MET A 1 24.91 -25.74 -15.98
C MET A 1 24.34 -27.08 -15.54
N ILE A 2 24.68 -27.55 -14.35
CA ILE A 2 24.08 -28.75 -13.75
C ILE A 2 22.57 -28.49 -13.64
N SER A 3 21.80 -29.01 -14.60
CA SER A 3 20.35 -28.87 -14.63
C SER A 3 19.75 -30.08 -13.95
N GLY A 4 18.94 -29.86 -12.90
CA GLY A 4 18.12 -30.90 -12.28
C GLY A 4 17.04 -31.50 -13.21
N PHE A 5 17.08 -31.17 -14.50
CA PHE A 5 16.09 -31.54 -15.51
C PHE A 5 16.78 -32.02 -16.79
N SER A 6 16.16 -33.00 -17.45
CA SER A 6 16.68 -33.72 -18.62
C SER A 6 16.62 -32.94 -19.93
N THR A 7 15.80 -31.89 -20.00
CA THR A 7 15.51 -31.16 -21.25
C THR A 7 15.25 -29.68 -20.98
N ALA A 8 15.68 -28.81 -21.90
CA ALA A 8 15.49 -27.36 -21.81
C ALA A 8 14.01 -26.98 -21.80
N ASP A 9 13.16 -27.71 -22.53
CA ASP A 9 11.72 -27.44 -22.59
C ASP A 9 11.02 -27.67 -21.24
N VAL A 10 11.44 -28.69 -20.50
CA VAL A 10 10.92 -28.98 -19.15
C VAL A 10 11.37 -27.91 -18.17
N ALA A 11 12.64 -27.52 -18.22
CA ALA A 11 13.17 -26.44 -17.39
C ALA A 11 12.47 -25.11 -17.69
N GLY A 12 12.21 -24.80 -18.95
CA GLY A 12 11.50 -23.59 -19.37
C GLY A 12 10.05 -23.57 -18.89
N SER A 13 9.33 -24.70 -19.01
CA SER A 13 7.93 -24.82 -18.55
C SER A 13 7.81 -24.65 -17.03
N ILE A 14 8.71 -25.29 -16.28
CA ILE A 14 8.77 -25.17 -14.82
C ILE A 14 9.16 -23.74 -14.40
N GLY A 15 10.17 -23.15 -15.05
CA GLY A 15 10.57 -21.77 -14.81
C GLY A 15 9.43 -20.77 -15.06
N ASN A 16 8.67 -20.97 -16.14
CA ASN A 16 7.50 -20.14 -16.44
C ASN A 16 6.42 -20.27 -15.36
N LEU A 17 6.15 -21.48 -14.87
CA LEU A 17 5.20 -21.68 -13.77
C LEU A 17 5.65 -20.93 -12.51
N PHE A 18 6.92 -21.02 -12.12
CA PHE A 18 7.45 -20.27 -10.98
C PHE A 18 7.37 -18.77 -11.17
N MET A 19 7.66 -18.27 -12.37
CA MET A 19 7.56 -16.85 -12.71
C MET A 19 6.12 -16.34 -12.53
N ILE A 20 5.14 -17.09 -13.05
CA ILE A 20 3.71 -16.75 -12.89
C ILE A 20 3.30 -16.75 -11.41
N LEU A 21 3.75 -17.75 -10.63
CA LEU A 21 3.49 -17.80 -9.18
C LEU A 21 4.11 -16.60 -8.46
N MET A 22 5.37 -16.25 -8.76
CA MET A 22 6.03 -15.09 -8.15
C MET A 22 5.32 -13.78 -8.45
N PHE A 23 4.79 -13.61 -9.67
CA PHE A 23 3.98 -12.43 -10.04
C PHE A 23 2.61 -12.43 -9.35
N ALA A 24 1.94 -13.57 -9.24
CA ALA A 24 0.64 -13.65 -8.58
C ALA A 24 0.71 -13.29 -7.08
N PHE A 25 1.81 -13.65 -6.42
CA PHE A 25 2.00 -13.49 -4.97
C PHE A 25 2.97 -12.37 -4.59
N CYS A 26 3.28 -11.42 -5.48
CA CYS A 26 4.18 -10.29 -5.20
C CYS A 26 3.58 -9.19 -4.30
N GLY A 27 2.30 -9.29 -3.92
CA GLY A 27 1.64 -8.33 -3.04
C GLY A 27 0.88 -7.19 -3.73
N ILE A 28 1.02 -7.00 -5.05
CA ILE A 28 0.35 -5.91 -5.79
C ILE A 28 -1.16 -6.13 -5.89
N LEU A 29 -1.59 -7.35 -6.23
CA LEU A 29 -3.02 -7.68 -6.41
C LEU A 29 -3.73 -7.98 -5.09
N ALA A 30 -3.01 -8.63 -4.18
CA ALA A 30 -3.48 -8.99 -2.85
C ALA A 30 -2.32 -8.84 -1.87
N GLY A 31 -2.48 -7.96 -0.89
CA GLY A 31 -1.51 -7.79 0.18
C GLY A 31 -1.37 -9.04 1.05
N PRO A 32 -0.33 -9.12 1.89
CA PRO A 32 -0.05 -10.28 2.73
C PRO A 32 -1.21 -10.66 3.66
N ASP A 33 -2.03 -9.70 4.07
CA ASP A 33 -3.18 -9.93 4.97
C ASP A 33 -4.38 -10.58 4.26
N ALA A 34 -4.47 -10.46 2.93
CA ALA A 34 -5.53 -11.07 2.14
C ALA A 34 -5.18 -12.49 1.68
N LEU A 35 -3.91 -12.89 1.82
CA LEU A 35 -3.44 -14.22 1.42
C LEU A 35 -3.77 -15.27 2.49
N PRO A 36 -4.25 -16.46 2.13
CA PRO A 36 -4.35 -17.57 3.06
C PRO A 36 -2.97 -17.85 3.67
N GLY A 37 -2.88 -18.04 4.99
CA GLY A 37 -1.61 -18.10 5.71
C GLY A 37 -0.58 -19.09 5.17
N PHE A 38 -1.00 -20.16 4.49
CA PHE A 38 -0.09 -21.07 3.79
C PHE A 38 0.74 -20.37 2.70
N TRP A 39 0.19 -19.41 1.96
CA TRP A 39 0.86 -18.75 0.82
C TRP A 39 1.80 -17.61 1.22
N ILE A 40 1.90 -17.27 2.51
CA ILE A 40 2.76 -16.19 2.98
C ILE A 40 4.24 -16.43 2.67
N PHE A 41 4.68 -17.69 2.59
CA PHE A 41 6.07 -18.00 2.24
C PHE A 41 6.38 -17.55 0.80
N MET A 42 5.42 -17.67 -0.12
CA MET A 42 5.63 -17.30 -1.52
C MET A 42 5.82 -15.79 -1.66
N TYR A 43 5.05 -15.01 -0.89
CA TYR A 43 5.21 -13.55 -0.78
C TYR A 43 6.61 -13.15 -0.28
N ARG A 44 7.14 -13.85 0.74
CA ARG A 44 8.46 -13.58 1.33
C ARG A 44 9.65 -14.03 0.45
N VAL A 45 9.47 -15.07 -0.36
CA VAL A 45 10.53 -15.60 -1.25
C VAL A 45 10.57 -14.87 -2.59
N SER A 46 9.45 -14.26 -3.01
CA SER A 46 9.37 -13.55 -4.29
C SER A 46 10.27 -12.30 -4.30
N PRO A 47 11.28 -12.22 -5.18
CA PRO A 47 12.12 -11.02 -5.29
C PRO A 47 11.30 -9.81 -5.77
N PHE A 48 10.21 -10.05 -6.51
CA PHE A 48 9.32 -8.99 -7.00
C PHE A 48 8.64 -8.20 -5.89
N THR A 49 8.34 -8.85 -4.76
CA THR A 49 7.80 -8.17 -3.58
C THR A 49 8.71 -7.02 -3.15
N TYR A 50 10.02 -7.30 -3.04
CA TYR A 50 11.03 -6.34 -2.60
C TYR A 50 11.32 -5.27 -3.67
N VAL A 51 11.33 -5.64 -4.95
CA VAL A 51 11.47 -4.68 -6.05
C VAL A 51 10.34 -3.65 -6.02
N VAL A 52 9.10 -4.11 -5.87
CA VAL A 52 7.92 -3.25 -5.84
C VAL A 52 7.89 -2.39 -4.58
N GLU A 53 8.19 -2.97 -3.41
CA GLU A 53 8.27 -2.23 -2.15
C GLU A 53 9.33 -1.11 -2.24
N ALA A 54 10.53 -1.41 -2.73
CA ALA A 54 11.59 -0.43 -2.92
C ALA A 54 11.21 0.65 -3.94
N PHE A 55 10.60 0.27 -5.06
CA PHE A 55 10.18 1.21 -6.10
C PHE A 55 9.10 2.18 -5.61
N LEU A 56 8.04 1.67 -4.96
CA LEU A 56 6.96 2.50 -4.41
C LEU A 56 7.45 3.34 -3.22
N GLY A 57 8.26 2.75 -2.34
CA GLY A 57 8.86 3.45 -1.21
C GLY A 57 9.76 4.62 -1.65
N THR A 58 10.54 4.48 -2.72
CA THR A 58 11.42 5.55 -3.20
C THR A 58 10.69 6.63 -4.02
N SER A 59 9.69 6.24 -4.81
CA SER A 59 9.01 7.16 -5.74
C SER A 59 7.89 7.98 -5.09
N LEU A 60 7.16 7.40 -4.13
CA LEU A 60 5.95 8.03 -3.57
C LEU A 60 6.12 8.51 -2.13
N ALA A 61 7.17 8.16 -1.41
CA ALA A 61 7.27 8.50 0.00
C ALA A 61 7.44 10.01 0.26
N ASN A 62 6.96 10.45 1.43
CA ASN A 62 7.12 11.81 1.96
C ASN A 62 6.52 12.92 1.08
N ALA A 63 5.47 12.62 0.32
CA ALA A 63 4.72 13.60 -0.45
C ALA A 63 3.39 13.93 0.25
N LEU A 64 3.02 15.21 0.19
CA LEU A 64 1.71 15.69 0.62
C LEU A 64 0.66 15.22 -0.39
N MET A 65 -0.44 14.66 0.11
CA MET A 65 -1.57 14.22 -0.71
C MET A 65 -2.69 15.25 -0.61
N HIS A 66 -3.25 15.64 -1.75
CA HIS A 66 -4.41 16.53 -1.82
C HIS A 66 -5.58 15.78 -2.45
N CYS A 67 -6.66 15.58 -1.67
CA CYS A 67 -7.91 15.03 -2.18
C CYS A 67 -8.56 15.97 -3.20
N GLU A 68 -9.05 15.41 -4.30
CA GLU A 68 -9.94 16.10 -5.22
C GLU A 68 -11.39 16.06 -4.71
N LYS A 69 -12.28 16.89 -5.27
CA LYS A 69 -13.67 17.04 -4.79
C LYS A 69 -14.48 15.74 -4.75
N ASN A 70 -14.13 14.74 -5.56
CA ASN A 70 -14.77 13.43 -5.60
C ASN A 70 -14.25 12.45 -4.53
N GLU A 71 -13.09 12.72 -3.94
CA GLU A 71 -12.48 11.92 -2.87
C GLU A 71 -12.82 12.47 -1.48
N LEU A 72 -13.30 13.72 -1.42
CA LEU A 72 -13.77 14.35 -0.20
C LEU A 72 -15.06 13.71 0.29
N ILE A 73 -15.03 13.26 1.54
CA ILE A 73 -16.23 12.80 2.24
C ILE A 73 -16.97 14.03 2.74
N THR A 74 -18.16 14.26 2.20
CA THR A 74 -19.01 15.38 2.58
C THR A 74 -20.14 14.93 3.50
N PHE A 75 -20.31 15.64 4.62
CA PHE A 75 -21.36 15.39 5.60
C PHE A 75 -21.65 16.65 6.41
N GLU A 76 -22.74 16.66 7.18
CA GLU A 76 -23.11 17.81 8.01
C GLU A 76 -22.73 17.57 9.48
N SER A 77 -22.16 18.60 10.12
CA SER A 77 -21.87 18.55 11.56
C SER A 77 -23.17 18.67 12.37
N PRO A 78 -23.21 18.13 13.61
CA PRO A 78 -24.34 18.33 14.52
C PRO A 78 -24.59 19.83 14.81
N GLU A 79 -25.83 20.16 15.20
CA GLU A 79 -26.18 21.56 15.51
C GLU A 79 -25.29 22.14 16.63
N ASN A 80 -24.82 23.37 16.42
CA ASN A 80 -23.91 24.12 17.30
C ASN A 80 -22.45 23.63 17.37
N LEU A 81 -22.01 22.73 16.48
CA LEU A 81 -20.61 22.33 16.36
C LEU A 81 -20.05 22.65 14.97
N THR A 82 -18.81 23.15 14.94
CA THR A 82 -18.06 23.27 13.68
C THR A 82 -17.50 21.91 13.26
N CYS A 83 -17.22 21.73 11.97
CA CYS A 83 -16.57 20.50 11.48
C CYS A 83 -15.22 20.24 12.14
N GLY A 84 -14.46 21.30 12.42
CA GLY A 84 -13.19 21.21 13.14
C GLY A 84 -13.36 20.68 14.56
N GLU A 85 -14.37 21.15 15.29
CA GLU A 85 -14.64 20.69 16.67
C GLU A 85 -15.16 19.26 16.70
N TYR A 86 -16.06 18.90 15.79
CA TYR A 86 -16.64 17.56 15.75
C TYR A 86 -15.62 16.48 15.38
N LEU A 87 -14.69 16.78 14.47
CA LEU A 87 -13.68 15.81 14.01
C LEU A 87 -12.31 15.96 14.68
N ALA A 88 -12.12 16.86 15.65
CA ALA A 88 -10.82 17.08 16.29
C ALA A 88 -10.22 15.78 16.85
N ASP A 89 -11.00 15.06 17.66
CA ASP A 89 -10.58 13.80 18.28
C ASP A 89 -10.34 12.73 17.21
N TYR A 90 -11.24 12.63 16.21
CA TYR A 90 -11.12 11.66 15.13
C TYR A 90 -9.88 11.87 14.27
N ILE A 91 -9.57 13.12 13.88
CA ILE A 91 -8.38 13.44 13.08
C ILE A 91 -7.10 13.18 13.88
N SER A 92 -7.14 13.35 15.21
CA SER A 92 -5.98 13.07 16.06
C SER A 92 -5.62 11.57 16.10
N GLU A 93 -6.61 10.68 15.98
CA GLU A 93 -6.40 9.23 16.00
C GLU A 93 -6.26 8.63 14.59
N ALA A 94 -7.15 9.00 13.67
CA ALA A 94 -7.23 8.42 12.32
C ALA A 94 -6.35 9.15 11.29
N GLY A 95 -5.93 10.38 11.59
CA GLY A 95 -5.21 11.26 10.65
C GLY A 95 -6.15 11.96 9.67
N GLY A 96 -5.60 12.39 8.53
CA GLY A 96 -6.35 13.13 7.50
C GLY A 96 -6.42 14.63 7.77
N TYR A 97 -7.24 15.33 6.98
CA TYR A 97 -7.41 16.77 7.11
C TYR A 97 -8.78 17.25 6.62
N LEU A 98 -9.15 18.47 7.04
CA LEU A 98 -10.37 19.16 6.63
C LEU A 98 -10.03 20.31 5.67
N THR A 99 -10.81 20.45 4.60
CA THR A 99 -10.67 21.57 3.66
C THR A 99 -11.32 22.85 4.20
N ASP A 100 -12.41 22.71 4.97
CA ASP A 100 -13.14 23.83 5.58
C ASP A 100 -13.58 23.45 7.01
N PRO A 101 -12.77 23.81 8.04
CA PRO A 101 -13.09 23.48 9.42
C PRO A 101 -14.17 24.37 10.04
N GLY A 102 -14.51 25.52 9.43
CA GLY A 102 -15.42 26.52 10.01
C GLY A 102 -16.87 26.41 9.53
N SER A 103 -17.12 25.65 8.48
CA SER A 103 -18.47 25.39 7.94
C SER A 103 -19.22 24.33 8.76
N SER A 104 -20.54 24.30 8.64
CA SER A 104 -21.38 23.17 9.08
C SER A 104 -21.41 22.03 8.05
N LYS A 105 -20.97 22.31 6.81
CA LYS A 105 -20.78 21.33 5.75
C LYS A 105 -19.33 20.89 5.71
N CYS A 106 -19.05 19.71 6.26
CA CYS A 106 -17.71 19.18 6.38
C CYS A 106 -17.24 18.60 5.06
N SER A 107 -15.98 18.84 4.73
CA SER A 107 -15.28 18.17 3.63
C SER A 107 -13.99 17.56 4.18
N TYR A 108 -14.01 16.25 4.39
CA TYR A 108 -12.94 15.50 5.04
C TYR A 108 -12.17 14.65 4.03
N CYS A 109 -10.84 14.70 4.11
CA CYS A 109 -9.92 13.85 3.36
C CYS A 109 -9.24 12.88 4.32
N ALA A 110 -9.38 11.57 4.07
CA ALA A 110 -8.89 10.53 4.96
C ALA A 110 -7.37 10.34 4.96
N ARG A 111 -6.66 10.88 3.96
CA ARG A 111 -5.22 10.71 3.78
C ARG A 111 -4.57 12.07 3.56
N ALA A 112 -3.66 12.45 4.46
CA ALA A 112 -2.90 13.70 4.32
C ALA A 112 -1.54 13.48 3.66
N ASN A 113 -0.93 12.31 3.86
CA ASN A 113 0.39 11.99 3.36
C ASN A 113 0.38 10.68 2.58
N THR A 114 1.28 10.56 1.62
CA THR A 114 1.48 9.30 0.88
C THR A 114 1.98 8.17 1.77
N HIS A 115 2.60 8.45 2.92
CA HIS A 115 3.03 7.42 3.86
C HIS A 115 1.85 6.63 4.45
N ASP A 116 0.72 7.30 4.70
CA ASP A 116 -0.51 6.67 5.21
C ASP A 116 -1.14 5.74 4.14
N PHE A 117 -0.92 6.07 2.87
CA PHE A 117 -1.31 5.20 1.76
C PHE A 117 -0.36 4.01 1.62
N LEU A 118 0.95 4.25 1.62
CA LEU A 118 1.98 3.20 1.47
C LEU A 118 1.90 2.17 2.60
N SER A 119 1.68 2.60 3.84
CA SER A 119 1.50 1.69 4.98
C SER A 119 0.27 0.77 4.81
N GLY A 120 -0.81 1.27 4.20
CA GLY A 120 -2.00 0.48 3.91
C GLY A 120 -1.79 -0.64 2.88
N ILE A 121 -0.75 -0.55 2.04
CA ILE A 121 -0.37 -1.59 1.08
C ILE A 121 0.87 -2.38 1.52
N ASN A 122 1.20 -2.34 2.81
CA ASN A 122 2.37 -2.99 3.41
C ASN A 122 3.72 -2.54 2.79
N VAL A 123 3.84 -1.26 2.42
CA VAL A 123 5.08 -0.64 1.94
C VAL A 123 5.60 0.33 2.99
N SER A 124 6.85 0.13 3.44
CA SER A 124 7.49 1.06 4.37
C SER A 124 8.73 1.69 3.77
N PHE A 125 8.86 3.02 3.88
CA PHE A 125 10.07 3.74 3.51
C PHE A 125 11.33 3.23 4.24
N SER A 126 11.16 2.74 5.48
CA SER A 126 12.28 2.22 6.27
C SER A 126 12.91 0.94 5.68
N ASN A 127 12.16 0.22 4.85
CA ASN A 127 12.57 -1.07 4.29
C ASN A 127 13.39 -0.95 3.00
N ILE A 128 13.49 0.23 2.39
CA ILE A 128 14.12 0.42 1.08
C ILE A 128 15.52 -0.20 0.99
N TRP A 129 16.36 0.00 2.01
CA TRP A 129 17.73 -0.53 2.02
C TRP A 129 17.79 -2.04 2.27
N ARG A 130 16.84 -2.57 3.05
CA ARG A 130 16.67 -4.03 3.22
C ARG A 130 16.26 -4.65 1.89
N ASP A 131 15.27 -4.06 1.23
CA ASP A 131 14.69 -4.57 -0.01
C ASP A 131 15.69 -4.52 -1.15
N PHE A 132 16.48 -3.45 -1.22
CA PHE A 132 17.60 -3.36 -2.18
C PHE A 132 18.67 -4.43 -1.94
N GLY A 133 18.89 -4.85 -0.70
CA GLY A 133 19.83 -5.93 -0.38
C GLY A 133 19.29 -7.34 -0.58
N ILE A 134 17.96 -7.51 -0.68
CA ILE A 134 17.30 -8.80 -0.91
C ILE A 134 17.02 -9.03 -2.40
N MET A 135 16.82 -7.96 -3.17
CA MET A 135 16.71 -7.99 -4.63
C MET A 135 17.94 -8.62 -5.28
#